data_AF-A0AAD1LZD6-F1
#
_entry.id   AF-A0AAD1LZD6-F1
#
_cell.length_a   1.000
_cell.length_b   1.000
_cell.length_c   1.000
_cell.angle_alpha   90.00
_cell.angle_beta   90.00
_cell.angle_gamma   90.00
#
_symmetry.space_group_name_H-M   'P 1'
#
loop_
_entity.id
_entity.type
_entity.pdbx_description
1 polymer ?
#
loop_
_entity_poly.entity_id
_entity_poly.type
_entity_poly.pdbx_seq_one_letter_code
_entity_poly.pdbx_strand_id
1 'polypeptide(L)'
;MARIAYLGPQGTFTEAALRQMTAAGLVPDHNADALQPLPVESPPAALDHVRNGAADYACVPIENSIDGSVAPTLDSLAIGSPLQVFAEVTLDVAFSIAVKPGRSAAEVRTLAAFPMAAAQIRRWLAAHLPDAELQPPTPTPTRRSKSPTAASTRRSVPRWPPSSAAWLRLPRTSSTSPTRARASC
;
A
#
# COMPACT_ATOMS: atom_id res chain seq x y z
N MET A 1 -10.08 17.92 11.09
CA MET A 1 -9.37 16.64 10.89
C MET A 1 -8.99 16.58 9.43
N ALA A 2 -7.72 16.29 9.10
CA ALA A 2 -7.30 16.18 7.72
C ALA A 2 -7.61 14.76 7.18
N ARG A 3 -8.26 14.70 6.03
CA ARG A 3 -8.63 13.47 5.33
C ARG A 3 -7.52 13.09 4.38
N ILE A 4 -7.13 11.82 4.40
CA ILE A 4 -6.06 11.30 3.56
C ILE A 4 -6.59 10.16 2.70
N ALA A 5 -6.79 10.42 1.41
CA ALA A 5 -7.23 9.40 0.46
C ALA A 5 -6.10 8.40 0.20
N TYR A 6 -6.34 7.09 0.22
CA TYR A 6 -5.30 6.10 -0.06
C TYR A 6 -5.84 4.89 -0.82
N LEU A 7 -4.97 4.20 -1.57
CA LEU A 7 -5.35 2.96 -2.25
C LEU A 7 -5.75 1.88 -1.22
N GLY A 8 -7.06 1.69 -1.09
CA GLY A 8 -7.68 0.76 -0.17
C GLY A 8 -7.75 -0.68 -0.70
N PRO A 9 -8.43 -1.60 0.02
CA PRO A 9 -9.13 -1.38 1.29
C PRO A 9 -8.18 -1.26 2.48
N GLN A 10 -8.72 -1.28 3.70
CA GLN A 10 -7.92 -1.42 4.92
C GLN A 10 -7.07 -2.71 4.86
N GLY A 11 -5.82 -2.65 5.31
CA GLY A 11 -4.84 -3.73 5.28
C GLY A 11 -3.89 -3.73 4.09
N THR A 12 -3.97 -2.75 3.17
CA THR A 12 -3.01 -2.63 2.07
C THR A 12 -1.64 -2.12 2.54
N PHE A 13 -0.61 -2.40 1.73
CA PHE A 13 0.71 -1.77 1.92
C PHE A 13 0.64 -0.23 1.85
N THR A 14 -0.32 0.33 1.12
CA THR A 14 -0.56 1.77 1.09
C THR A 14 -1.08 2.31 2.43
N GLU A 15 -1.97 1.58 3.12
CA GLU A 15 -2.37 1.95 4.49
C GLU A 15 -1.18 1.83 5.47
N ALA A 16 -0.33 0.81 5.29
CA ALA A 16 0.87 0.65 6.11
C ALA A 16 1.87 1.80 5.90
N ALA A 17 2.07 2.24 4.65
CA ALA A 17 2.86 3.41 4.32
C ALA A 17 2.28 4.69 4.97
N LEU A 18 0.97 4.95 4.79
CA LEU A 18 0.27 6.06 5.44
C LEU A 18 0.50 6.09 6.96
N ARG A 19 0.30 4.96 7.63
CA ARG A 19 0.54 4.82 9.08
C ARG A 19 2.00 5.09 9.47
N GLN A 20 2.96 4.66 8.65
CA GLN A 20 4.38 4.93 8.90
C GLN A 20 4.72 6.41 8.71
N MET A 21 4.13 7.10 7.73
CA MET A 21 4.31 8.55 7.53
C MET A 21 3.71 9.36 8.67
N THR A 22 2.49 9.02 9.12
CA THR A 22 1.85 9.61 10.30
C THR A 22 2.72 9.44 11.54
N ALA A 23 3.20 8.22 11.81
CA ALA A 23 4.04 7.94 12.98
C ALA A 23 5.41 8.64 12.93
N ALA A 24 5.92 8.94 11.72
CA ALA A 24 7.15 9.68 11.50
C ALA A 24 6.96 11.21 11.47
N GLY A 25 5.73 11.73 11.65
CA GLY A 25 5.44 13.16 11.61
C GLY A 25 5.68 13.81 10.25
N LEU A 26 5.69 13.03 9.16
CA LEU A 26 5.96 13.52 7.80
C LEU A 26 4.77 14.28 7.18
N VAL A 27 3.67 14.37 7.91
CA VAL A 27 2.37 14.79 7.41
C VAL A 27 2.04 16.15 8.08
N PRO A 28 1.90 17.24 7.30
CA PRO A 28 1.99 18.61 7.81
C PRO A 28 0.67 19.15 8.36
N ASP A 29 0.76 20.04 9.35
CA ASP A 29 -0.37 20.80 9.92
C ASP A 29 -1.41 19.95 10.70
N HIS A 30 -0.99 18.92 11.44
CA HIS A 30 -1.89 18.21 12.35
C HIS A 30 -1.23 17.46 13.52
N ASN A 31 -1.96 17.38 14.63
CA ASN A 31 -1.81 16.34 15.64
C ASN A 31 -2.12 14.96 15.03
N ALA A 32 -1.41 13.92 15.43
CA ALA A 32 -1.63 12.55 14.93
C ALA A 32 -3.07 12.05 15.15
N ASP A 33 -3.74 12.49 16.22
CA ASP A 33 -5.13 12.18 16.55
C ASP A 33 -6.17 12.88 15.65
N ALA A 34 -5.74 13.77 14.75
CA ALA A 34 -6.61 14.56 13.88
C ALA A 34 -6.66 14.08 12.43
N LEU A 35 -6.18 12.86 12.13
CA LEU A 35 -6.17 12.28 10.79
C LEU A 35 -7.32 11.30 10.53
N GLN A 36 -7.91 11.40 9.33
CA GLN A 36 -8.98 10.54 8.85
C GLN A 36 -8.55 9.80 7.56
N PRO A 37 -8.10 8.53 7.65
CA PRO A 37 -7.81 7.72 6.47
C PRO A 37 -9.07 7.45 5.65
N LEU A 38 -9.02 7.70 4.35
CA LEU A 38 -10.10 7.52 3.39
C LEU A 38 -9.68 6.46 2.33
N PRO A 39 -10.10 5.20 2.46
CA PRO A 39 -9.80 4.19 1.44
C PRO A 39 -10.57 4.49 0.14
N VAL A 40 -9.86 4.51 -0.99
CA VAL A 40 -10.41 4.63 -2.34
C VAL A 40 -9.94 3.48 -3.23
N GLU A 41 -10.61 3.30 -4.37
CA GLU A 41 -10.46 2.14 -5.26
C GLU A 41 -9.21 2.15 -6.14
N SER A 42 -8.57 3.31 -6.36
CA SER A 42 -7.43 3.43 -7.28
C SER A 42 -6.49 4.59 -6.93
N PRO A 43 -5.22 4.56 -7.39
CA PRO A 43 -4.32 5.71 -7.26
C PRO A 43 -4.84 7.00 -7.90
N PRO A 44 -5.37 7.01 -9.16
CA PRO A 44 -5.96 8.21 -9.74
C PRO A 44 -7.11 8.78 -8.90
N ALA A 45 -7.99 7.93 -8.37
CA ALA A 45 -9.11 8.37 -7.54
C ALA A 45 -8.64 9.12 -6.28
N ALA A 46 -7.54 8.70 -5.64
CA ALA A 46 -7.03 9.41 -4.46
C ALA A 46 -6.50 10.80 -4.81
N LEU A 47 -5.83 10.94 -5.96
CA LEU A 47 -5.32 12.21 -6.47
C LEU A 47 -6.47 13.14 -6.88
N ASP A 48 -7.51 12.60 -7.52
CA ASP A 48 -8.71 13.36 -7.88
C ASP A 48 -9.52 13.76 -6.65
N HIS A 49 -9.51 12.96 -5.57
CA HIS A 49 -10.07 13.36 -4.29
C HIS A 49 -9.38 14.62 -3.72
N VAL A 50 -8.05 14.76 -3.86
CA VAL A 50 -7.32 15.98 -3.47
C VAL A 50 -7.70 17.15 -4.39
N ARG A 51 -7.69 16.95 -5.71
CA ARG A 51 -8.05 17.98 -6.70
C ARG A 51 -9.45 18.56 -6.48
N ASN A 52 -10.40 17.71 -6.09
CA ASN A 52 -11.80 18.09 -5.88
C ASN A 52 -12.12 18.52 -4.43
N GLY A 53 -11.12 18.60 -3.53
CA GLY A 53 -11.33 18.93 -2.12
C GLY A 53 -12.07 17.85 -1.30
N ALA A 54 -12.21 16.64 -1.84
CA ALA A 54 -12.78 15.47 -1.17
C ALA A 54 -11.77 14.75 -0.25
N ALA A 55 -10.49 15.07 -0.36
CA ALA A 55 -9.45 14.80 0.62
C ALA A 55 -8.49 16.01 0.72
N ASP A 56 -7.75 16.10 1.82
CA ASP A 56 -6.79 17.17 2.06
C ASP A 56 -5.37 16.75 1.60
N TYR A 57 -5.10 15.43 1.61
CA TYR A 57 -3.92 14.78 1.04
C TYR A 57 -4.29 13.43 0.40
N ALA A 58 -3.42 12.87 -0.45
CA ALA A 58 -3.52 11.49 -0.91
C ALA A 58 -2.40 10.64 -0.28
N CYS A 59 -2.41 9.33 -0.55
CA CYS A 59 -1.33 8.40 -0.30
C CYS A 59 -1.39 7.23 -1.28
N VAL A 60 -0.53 7.22 -2.30
CA VAL A 60 -0.64 6.26 -3.41
C VAL A 60 0.72 5.81 -3.98
N PRO A 61 0.86 4.54 -4.40
CA PRO A 61 2.14 4.00 -4.90
C PRO A 61 2.56 4.61 -6.27
N ILE A 62 3.84 4.95 -6.48
CA ILE A 62 4.46 5.35 -7.78
C ILE A 62 5.50 4.38 -8.32
N GLU A 63 5.99 3.43 -7.51
CA GLU A 63 7.02 2.47 -7.97
C GLU A 63 6.93 1.18 -7.16
N ASN A 64 7.47 0.12 -7.72
CA ASN A 64 7.74 -1.15 -7.08
C ASN A 64 9.16 -1.58 -7.46
N SER A 65 9.95 -2.13 -6.53
CA SER A 65 11.31 -2.60 -6.83
C SER A 65 11.37 -3.82 -7.75
N ILE A 66 10.24 -4.48 -7.99
CA ILE A 66 10.10 -5.64 -8.87
C ILE A 66 9.36 -5.23 -10.16
N ASP A 67 8.21 -4.57 -10.02
CA ASP A 67 7.33 -4.25 -11.16
C ASP A 67 7.59 -2.86 -11.78
N GLY A 68 8.54 -2.08 -11.25
CA GLY A 68 8.89 -0.74 -11.74
C GLY A 68 7.85 0.33 -11.39
N SER A 69 7.81 1.41 -12.17
CA SER A 69 6.89 2.53 -11.94
C SER A 69 5.41 2.11 -11.99
N VAL A 70 4.60 2.61 -11.05
CA VAL A 70 3.15 2.45 -11.05
C VAL A 70 2.55 3.48 -12.01
N ALA A 71 2.46 3.08 -13.28
CA ALA A 71 2.01 3.93 -14.38
C ALA A 71 0.69 4.69 -14.10
N PRO A 72 -0.40 4.08 -13.58
CA PRO A 72 -1.64 4.81 -13.32
C PRO A 72 -1.48 6.04 -12.41
N THR A 73 -0.53 5.99 -11.48
CA THR A 73 -0.22 7.11 -10.60
C THR A 73 0.57 8.17 -11.35
N LEU A 74 1.65 7.79 -12.04
CA LEU A 74 2.47 8.75 -12.80
C LEU A 74 1.67 9.44 -13.93
N ASP A 75 0.82 8.68 -14.63
CA ASP A 75 -0.09 9.19 -15.65
C ASP A 75 -1.07 10.19 -15.04
N SER A 76 -1.69 9.85 -13.90
CA SER A 76 -2.60 10.76 -13.20
C SER A 76 -1.88 12.01 -12.69
N LEU A 77 -0.60 11.94 -12.31
CA LEU A 77 0.21 13.10 -11.91
C LEU A 77 0.64 13.98 -13.08
N ALA A 78 0.81 13.41 -14.27
CA ALA A 78 1.17 14.14 -15.49
C ALA A 78 -0.01 14.92 -16.09
N ILE A 79 -1.26 14.58 -15.72
CA ILE A 79 -2.49 15.18 -16.26
C ILE A 79 -3.30 15.94 -15.21
N GLY A 80 -4.18 16.85 -15.66
CA GLY A 80 -5.11 17.57 -14.80
C GLY A 80 -4.47 18.67 -13.96
N SER A 81 -5.16 19.09 -12.89
CA SER A 81 -4.67 20.16 -12.00
C SER A 81 -3.38 19.72 -11.28
N PRO A 82 -2.32 20.55 -11.23
CA PRO A 82 -1.04 20.16 -10.68
C PRO A 82 -1.06 19.87 -9.17
N LEU A 83 -0.20 18.93 -8.78
CA LEU A 83 0.14 18.56 -7.41
C LEU A 83 1.71 18.56 -7.35
N GLN A 84 2.38 19.00 -6.27
CA GLN A 84 3.87 18.87 -6.10
C GLN A 84 4.16 17.81 -5.05
N VAL A 85 5.30 17.11 -5.08
CA VAL A 85 5.64 16.12 -4.05
C VAL A 85 6.27 16.77 -2.79
N PHE A 86 5.97 16.35 -1.54
CA PHE A 86 6.47 17.02 -0.30
C PHE A 86 7.22 16.21 0.80
N ALA A 87 7.06 14.90 1.06
CA ALA A 87 7.93 14.17 2.04
C ALA A 87 7.81 12.63 2.05
N GLU A 88 8.93 11.89 2.20
CA GLU A 88 9.22 10.61 1.50
C GLU A 88 9.51 9.35 2.42
N VAL A 89 8.63 8.31 2.52
CA VAL A 89 8.81 6.94 3.14
C VAL A 89 8.86 5.69 2.19
N THR A 90 9.86 4.81 2.25
CA THR A 90 9.78 3.46 1.63
C THR A 90 9.22 2.45 2.63
N LEU A 91 8.43 1.50 2.13
CA LEU A 91 7.94 0.35 2.89
C LEU A 91 8.67 -0.94 2.46
N ASP A 92 9.20 -1.68 3.43
CA ASP A 92 9.70 -3.04 3.20
C ASP A 92 8.51 -4.00 3.00
N VAL A 93 8.30 -4.45 1.77
CA VAL A 93 7.20 -5.35 1.41
C VAL A 93 7.54 -6.78 1.85
N ALA A 94 6.82 -7.28 2.85
CA ALA A 94 6.89 -8.65 3.31
C ALA A 94 5.51 -9.32 3.23
N PHE A 95 5.44 -10.49 2.60
CA PHE A 95 4.22 -11.31 2.58
C PHE A 95 4.20 -12.27 3.76
N SER A 96 3.03 -12.46 4.35
CA SER A 96 2.77 -13.48 5.36
C SER A 96 1.64 -14.38 4.86
N ILE A 97 1.85 -15.69 4.87
CA ILE A 97 0.80 -16.65 4.48
C ILE A 97 0.07 -17.06 5.75
N ALA A 98 -1.12 -16.51 5.94
CA ALA A 98 -2.01 -16.90 7.02
C ALA A 98 -2.69 -18.24 6.70
N VAL A 99 -3.13 -18.95 7.73
CA VAL A 99 -4.05 -20.09 7.64
C VAL A 99 -5.15 -19.92 8.68
N LYS A 100 -6.31 -20.58 8.46
CA LYS A 100 -7.37 -20.59 9.47
C LYS A 100 -6.86 -21.26 10.76
N PRO A 101 -7.11 -20.69 11.95
CA PRO A 101 -6.74 -21.33 13.22
C PRO A 101 -7.25 -22.77 13.30
N GLY A 102 -6.39 -23.67 13.76
CA GLY A 102 -6.70 -25.11 13.85
C GLY A 102 -6.53 -25.90 12.55
N ARG A 103 -6.04 -25.30 11.45
CA ARG A 103 -5.57 -26.03 10.27
C ARG A 103 -4.04 -26.04 10.17
N SER A 104 -3.50 -27.17 9.73
CA SER A 104 -2.12 -27.31 9.31
C SER A 104 -1.90 -26.76 7.90
N ALA A 105 -0.65 -26.47 7.54
CA ALA A 105 -0.29 -26.06 6.18
C ALA A 105 -0.58 -27.16 5.13
N ALA A 106 -0.46 -28.44 5.51
CA ALA A 106 -0.71 -29.58 4.62
C ALA A 106 -2.18 -29.72 4.18
N GLU A 107 -3.13 -29.09 4.90
CA GLU A 107 -4.55 -29.05 4.54
C GLU A 107 -4.91 -27.89 3.58
N VAL A 108 -3.96 -27.03 3.22
CA VAL A 108 -4.21 -25.87 2.36
C VAL A 108 -4.26 -26.32 0.90
N ARG A 109 -5.48 -26.38 0.34
CA ARG A 109 -5.73 -26.69 -1.08
C ARG A 109 -5.97 -25.47 -1.96
N THR A 110 -6.28 -24.32 -1.38
CA THR A 110 -6.48 -23.06 -2.12
C THR A 110 -5.83 -21.89 -1.38
N LEU A 111 -5.29 -20.94 -2.14
CA LEU A 111 -4.69 -19.71 -1.63
C LEU A 111 -5.30 -18.50 -2.34
N ALA A 112 -5.95 -17.62 -1.58
CA ALA A 112 -6.45 -16.34 -2.08
C ALA A 112 -5.29 -15.32 -2.16
N ALA A 113 -4.94 -14.86 -3.36
CA ALA A 113 -3.89 -13.85 -3.55
C ALA A 113 -4.14 -13.00 -4.81
N PHE A 114 -3.82 -11.70 -4.74
CA PHE A 114 -3.77 -10.86 -5.93
C PHE A 114 -2.67 -11.35 -6.88
N PRO A 115 -2.84 -11.30 -8.22
CA PRO A 115 -1.87 -11.86 -9.17
C PRO A 115 -0.43 -11.39 -8.98
N MET A 116 -0.22 -10.10 -8.67
CA MET A 116 1.11 -9.54 -8.41
C MET A 116 1.74 -10.08 -7.13
N ALA A 117 0.96 -10.22 -6.05
CA ALA A 117 1.42 -10.86 -4.82
C ALA A 117 1.76 -12.35 -5.06
N ALA A 118 0.90 -13.06 -5.79
CA ALA A 118 1.09 -14.48 -6.14
C ALA A 118 2.37 -14.71 -6.96
N ALA A 119 2.67 -13.84 -7.92
CA ALA A 119 3.91 -13.88 -8.70
C ALA A 119 5.16 -13.77 -7.80
N GLN A 120 5.15 -12.83 -6.85
CA GLN A 120 6.28 -12.57 -5.96
C GLN A 120 6.52 -13.72 -4.95
N ILE A 121 5.48 -14.43 -4.50
CA ILE A 121 5.60 -15.59 -3.58
C ILE A 121 5.75 -16.96 -4.27
N ARG A 122 5.69 -17.04 -5.61
CA ARG A 122 5.63 -18.30 -6.38
C ARG A 122 6.70 -19.34 -6.00
N ARG A 123 7.94 -18.90 -5.73
CA ARG A 123 9.03 -19.80 -5.31
C ARG A 123 8.78 -20.43 -3.93
N TRP A 124 8.19 -19.69 -3.00
CA TRP A 124 7.84 -20.21 -1.69
C TRP A 124 6.69 -21.22 -1.80
N LEU A 125 5.68 -20.91 -2.61
CA LEU A 125 4.53 -21.82 -2.84
C LEU A 125 4.98 -23.16 -3.42
N ALA A 126 5.82 -23.15 -4.46
CA ALA A 126 6.35 -24.39 -5.05
C ALA A 126 7.12 -25.28 -4.06
N ALA A 127 7.72 -24.70 -3.00
CA ALA A 127 8.49 -25.43 -2.00
C ALA A 127 7.67 -25.90 -0.78
N HIS A 128 6.57 -25.23 -0.44
CA HIS A 128 5.82 -25.49 0.82
C HIS A 128 4.35 -25.85 0.62
N LEU A 129 3.75 -25.43 -0.49
CA LEU A 129 2.33 -25.65 -0.84
C LEU A 129 2.19 -25.99 -2.35
N PRO A 130 2.86 -27.04 -2.87
CA PRO A 130 2.88 -27.35 -4.30
C PRO A 130 1.48 -27.71 -4.85
N ASP A 131 0.61 -28.28 -4.01
CA ASP A 131 -0.75 -28.69 -4.37
C ASP A 131 -1.80 -27.57 -4.22
N ALA A 132 -1.40 -26.34 -3.84
CA ALA A 132 -2.35 -25.26 -3.55
C ALA A 132 -2.73 -24.48 -4.81
N GLU A 133 -4.03 -24.45 -5.13
CA GLU A 133 -4.57 -23.67 -6.25
C GLU A 133 -4.63 -22.17 -5.89
N LEU A 134 -4.10 -21.32 -6.77
CA LEU A 134 -4.22 -19.86 -6.64
C LEU A 134 -5.61 -19.39 -7.07
N GLN A 135 -6.30 -18.68 -6.19
CA GLN A 135 -7.60 -18.09 -6.47
C GLN A 135 -7.54 -16.56 -6.29
N PRO A 136 -8.24 -15.77 -7.12
CA PRO A 136 -8.33 -14.34 -6.91
C PRO A 136 -9.05 -14.05 -5.58
N PRO A 137 -8.66 -12.99 -4.84
CA PRO A 137 -9.30 -12.67 -3.57
C PRO A 137 -10.76 -12.27 -3.82
N THR A 138 -11.68 -12.92 -3.11
CA THR A 138 -13.08 -12.52 -3.12
C THR A 138 -13.20 -11.11 -2.53
N PRO A 139 -13.91 -10.16 -3.18
CA PRO A 139 -14.09 -8.83 -2.63
C PRO A 139 -14.80 -8.91 -1.27
N THR A 140 -14.07 -8.58 -0.19
CA THR A 140 -14.64 -8.56 1.16
C THR A 140 -15.53 -7.33 1.29
N PRO A 141 -16.84 -7.47 1.56
CA PRO A 141 -17.68 -6.31 1.83
C PRO A 141 -17.17 -5.59 3.08
N THR A 142 -17.17 -4.25 3.02
CA THR A 142 -16.52 -3.37 3.99
C THR A 142 -17.02 -3.62 5.41
N ARG A 143 -16.16 -4.23 6.24
CA ARG A 143 -16.37 -4.56 7.66
C ARG A 143 -17.55 -5.50 7.97
N ARG A 144 -17.29 -6.81 7.95
CA ARG A 144 -17.85 -7.73 8.96
C ARG A 144 -16.78 -8.69 9.46
N SER A 145 -16.80 -8.99 10.76
CA SER A 145 -15.76 -9.70 11.52
C SER A 145 -15.66 -11.21 11.23
N LYS A 146 -15.41 -11.57 9.97
CA LYS A 146 -14.97 -12.90 9.55
C LYS A 146 -13.58 -12.76 8.96
N SER A 147 -12.57 -13.20 9.69
CA SER A 147 -11.16 -13.13 9.27
C SER A 147 -11.00 -13.77 7.89
N PRO A 148 -10.69 -13.00 6.84
CA PRO A 148 -10.19 -13.58 5.61
C PRO A 148 -8.80 -14.16 5.90
N THR A 149 -8.36 -15.10 5.08
CA THR A 149 -6.96 -15.51 5.04
C THR A 149 -6.13 -14.36 4.45
N ALA A 150 -5.83 -13.35 5.27
CA ALA A 150 -5.12 -12.15 4.91
C ALA A 150 -3.73 -12.13 5.56
N ALA A 151 -2.73 -11.65 4.83
CA ALA A 151 -1.38 -11.48 5.33
C ALA A 151 -1.37 -10.53 6.54
N SER A 152 -1.19 -11.09 7.74
CA SER A 152 -1.17 -10.36 9.00
C SER A 152 0.26 -10.21 9.50
N THR A 153 0.80 -8.99 9.46
CA THR A 153 2.14 -8.68 9.95
C THR A 153 2.24 -8.79 11.48
N ARG A 154 3.14 -9.65 11.96
CA ARG A 154 3.74 -9.54 13.31
C ARG A 154 5.27 -9.54 13.16
N ARG A 155 5.91 -8.55 13.80
CA ARG A 155 7.36 -8.26 13.71
C ARG A 155 8.25 -9.38 14.27
N SER A 156 9.39 -9.64 13.61
CA SER A 156 10.69 -9.86 14.28
C SER A 156 11.91 -9.95 13.32
N VAL A 157 12.72 -8.87 13.23
CA VAL A 157 14.22 -8.84 13.02
C VAL A 157 14.76 -9.33 11.63
N PRO A 158 15.95 -8.91 11.10
CA PRO A 158 16.95 -7.91 11.50
C PRO A 158 17.08 -6.65 10.60
N ARG A 159 17.82 -5.65 11.10
CA ARG A 159 18.15 -4.36 10.43
C ARG A 159 18.89 -4.52 9.09
N TRP A 160 18.38 -3.84 8.06
CA TRP A 160 19.11 -3.37 6.87
C TRP A 160 18.78 -1.86 6.63
N PRO A 161 19.54 -1.10 5.82
CA PRO A 161 19.49 0.37 5.82
C PRO A 161 18.26 0.97 5.09
N PRO A 162 17.75 2.15 5.51
CA PRO A 162 16.42 2.66 5.13
C PRO A 162 16.35 3.40 3.78
N SER A 163 15.11 3.70 3.33
CA SER A 163 14.78 4.32 2.03
C SER A 163 13.43 5.09 2.05
N SER A 164 13.06 5.83 0.99
CA SER A 164 12.07 6.94 0.98
C SER A 164 11.01 6.92 -0.19
N ALA A 165 9.75 7.40 0.02
CA ALA A 165 8.62 7.63 -0.96
C ALA A 165 7.39 8.54 -0.52
N ALA A 166 6.91 9.56 -1.27
CA ALA A 166 6.39 10.84 -0.73
C ALA A 166 4.90 11.30 -0.87
N TRP A 167 4.54 12.40 -0.16
CA TRP A 167 3.32 13.29 -0.15
C TRP A 167 3.08 14.21 -1.38
N LEU A 168 1.89 14.85 -1.64
CA LEU A 168 1.74 16.00 -2.58
C LEU A 168 0.88 17.25 -2.14
N ARG A 169 1.27 18.48 -2.60
CA ARG A 169 0.63 19.84 -2.55
C ARG A 169 1.31 20.80 -3.57
N LEU A 170 0.64 21.76 -4.23
CA LEU A 170 1.15 22.70 -5.30
C LEU A 170 2.57 23.36 -5.13
N PRO A 171 3.37 23.56 -6.22
CA PRO A 171 4.86 23.43 -6.29
C PRO A 171 5.82 24.50 -5.75
N ARG A 172 6.91 24.00 -5.14
CA ARG A 172 8.33 24.39 -5.36
C ARG A 172 9.26 23.16 -5.52
N THR A 173 10.37 23.35 -6.24
CA THR A 173 11.36 22.39 -6.82
C THR A 173 12.34 21.76 -5.78
N SER A 174 13.09 20.64 -5.96
CA SER A 174 13.43 19.75 -7.12
C SER A 174 14.14 18.42 -6.70
N SER A 175 13.80 17.26 -7.33
CA SER A 175 14.64 16.03 -7.61
C SER A 175 15.27 15.21 -6.43
N THR A 176 15.72 13.93 -6.51
CA THR A 176 15.92 12.90 -7.58
C THR A 176 15.82 11.43 -7.00
N SER A 177 15.96 10.37 -7.81
CA SER A 177 15.67 8.94 -7.47
C SER A 177 16.90 8.02 -7.27
N PRO A 178 16.75 6.81 -6.66
CA PRO A 178 16.48 5.58 -7.44
C PRO A 178 15.49 4.57 -6.79
N THR A 179 15.34 3.36 -7.37
CA THR A 179 14.14 2.51 -7.34
C THR A 179 13.87 1.68 -6.07
N ARG A 180 12.62 1.73 -5.59
CA ARG A 180 12.06 1.01 -4.42
C ARG A 180 10.57 0.67 -4.68
N ALA A 181 9.90 0.05 -3.69
CA ALA A 181 8.44 0.26 -3.56
C ALA A 181 8.20 1.69 -3.05
N ARG A 182 7.69 2.54 -3.93
CA ARG A 182 7.62 3.99 -3.79
C ARG A 182 6.15 4.43 -3.89
N ALA A 183 5.80 5.55 -3.26
CA ALA A 183 4.52 6.25 -3.31
C ALA A 183 4.72 7.73 -3.69
N SER A 184 3.78 8.31 -4.45
CA SER A 184 3.47 9.75 -4.50
C SER A 184 2.00 9.88 -4.20
N CYS A 185 1.68 9.78 -2.91
CA CYS A 185 0.68 10.64 -2.28
C CYS A 185 0.68 12.05 -2.87
#